data_AF-I0W7C4-F1
#
_entry.id   AF-I0W7C4-F1
#
_cell.length_a   1.000
_cell.length_b   1.000
_cell.length_c   1.000
_cell.angle_alpha   90.00
_cell.angle_beta   90.00
_cell.angle_gamma   90.00
#
_symmetry.space_group_name_H-M   'P 1'
#
loop_
_entity.id
_entity.type
_entity.pdbx_description
1 polymer ?
#
loop_
_entity_poly.entity_id
_entity_poly.type
_entity_poly.pdbx_seq_one_letter_code
_entity_poly.pdbx_strand_id
1 'polypeptide(L)'
;MTPARIFLYFLWFIVVIELIHLFYSIYNILRYYYPESFELRKFLLDLVPEKYMKGGAWWPSVLYTIVSFYLYFYYYYKLLRKQAYRWIIQGLIFIYTGALVYSLYNIEQLMSPGAQLHTYMYVGVFSMLILGFMYFHSVLQSYNIIYFYRELPFWLSFGIVFYYLTLIPIFIFHKQLGIDALTFTSILVFSCVVYYSSFIIGFSMLKKGSINSE
;
A
#
# COMPACT_ATOMS: atom_id res chain seq x y z
N MET A 1 -14.64 15.85 4.63
CA MET A 1 -14.58 14.38 4.47
C MET A 1 -13.78 13.81 5.64
N THR A 2 -14.32 12.83 6.37
CA THR A 2 -13.63 12.24 7.54
C THR A 2 -12.51 11.29 7.08
N PRO A 3 -11.42 11.13 7.87
CA PRO A 3 -10.36 10.17 7.59
C PRO A 3 -10.89 8.75 7.33
N ALA A 4 -11.91 8.33 8.10
CA ALA A 4 -12.56 7.03 7.95
C ALA A 4 -13.18 6.80 6.55
N ARG A 5 -13.85 7.81 5.96
CA ARG A 5 -14.45 7.69 4.63
C ARG A 5 -13.41 7.61 3.52
N ILE A 6 -12.32 8.36 3.64
CA ILE A 6 -11.18 8.30 2.69
C ILE A 6 -10.62 6.87 2.67
N PHE A 7 -10.44 6.31 3.86
CA PHE A 7 -9.87 4.99 4.02
C PHE A 7 -10.81 3.86 3.55
N LEU A 8 -12.13 4.03 3.66
CA LEU A 8 -13.10 3.10 3.09
C LEU A 8 -12.98 3.02 1.55
N TYR A 9 -12.87 4.17 0.87
CA TYR A 9 -12.68 4.18 -0.58
C TYR A 9 -11.34 3.57 -0.99
N PHE A 10 -10.30 3.78 -0.17
CA PHE A 10 -9.02 3.12 -0.36
C PHE A 10 -9.12 1.59 -0.28
N LEU A 11 -9.88 1.06 0.68
CA LEU A 11 -10.11 -0.39 0.80
C LEU A 11 -10.85 -0.95 -0.42
N TRP A 12 -11.86 -0.23 -0.94
CA TRP A 12 -12.52 -0.63 -2.18
C TRP A 12 -11.56 -0.62 -3.38
N PHE A 13 -10.70 0.38 -3.45
CA PHE A 13 -9.64 0.43 -4.47
C PHE A 13 -8.70 -0.77 -4.37
N ILE A 14 -8.27 -1.16 -3.16
CA ILE A 14 -7.48 -2.38 -2.93
C ILE A 14 -8.21 -3.60 -3.48
N VAL A 15 -9.48 -3.78 -3.12
CA VAL A 15 -10.30 -4.93 -3.58
C VAL A 15 -10.33 -4.99 -5.11
N VAL A 16 -10.49 -3.86 -5.79
CA VAL A 16 -10.48 -3.81 -7.26
C VAL A 16 -9.13 -4.25 -7.83
N ILE A 17 -8.01 -3.79 -7.25
CA ILE A 17 -6.66 -4.20 -7.67
C ILE A 17 -6.45 -5.70 -7.47
N GLU A 18 -6.82 -6.23 -6.30
CA GLU A 18 -6.69 -7.66 -5.98
C GLU A 18 -7.56 -8.53 -6.92
N LEU A 19 -8.76 -8.07 -7.27
CA LEU A 19 -9.59 -8.76 -8.26
C LEU A 19 -8.91 -8.78 -9.63
N ILE A 20 -8.29 -7.68 -10.07
CA ILE A 20 -7.53 -7.64 -11.33
C ILE A 20 -6.37 -8.65 -11.30
N HIS A 21 -5.64 -8.74 -10.19
CA HIS A 21 -4.57 -9.75 -10.03
C HIS A 21 -5.09 -11.18 -10.04
N LEU A 22 -6.22 -11.44 -9.39
CA LEU A 22 -6.86 -12.76 -9.41
C LEU A 22 -7.28 -13.15 -10.84
N PHE A 23 -7.93 -12.24 -11.58
CA PHE A 23 -8.30 -12.47 -12.98
C PHE A 23 -7.07 -12.78 -13.85
N TYR A 24 -5.97 -12.06 -13.64
CA TYR A 24 -4.72 -12.33 -14.35
C TYR A 24 -4.12 -13.71 -14.03
N SER A 25 -4.15 -14.11 -12.75
CA SER A 25 -3.68 -15.42 -12.31
C SER A 25 -4.51 -16.54 -12.94
N ILE A 26 -5.84 -16.41 -12.91
CA ILE A 26 -6.77 -17.37 -13.54
C ILE A 26 -6.50 -17.48 -15.05
N TYR A 27 -6.31 -16.34 -15.75
CA TYR A 27 -5.98 -16.34 -17.17
C TYR A 27 -4.70 -17.14 -17.47
N ASN A 28 -3.64 -16.95 -16.67
CA ASN A 28 -2.39 -17.67 -16.85
C ASN A 28 -2.52 -19.18 -16.58
N ILE A 29 -3.29 -19.57 -15.57
CA ILE A 29 -3.59 -20.98 -15.27
C ILE A 29 -4.36 -21.60 -16.44
N LEU A 30 -5.41 -20.93 -16.92
CA LEU A 30 -6.20 -21.41 -18.06
C LEU A 30 -5.36 -21.56 -19.32
N ARG A 31 -4.49 -20.58 -19.61
CA ARG A 31 -3.54 -20.64 -20.73
C ARG A 31 -2.60 -21.85 -20.64
N TYR A 32 -2.17 -22.22 -19.43
CA TYR A 32 -1.24 -23.32 -19.20
C TYR A 32 -1.91 -24.69 -19.31
N TYR A 33 -3.08 -24.88 -18.68
CA TYR A 33 -3.76 -26.18 -18.62
C TYR A 33 -4.75 -26.43 -19.77
N TYR A 34 -5.32 -25.37 -20.35
CA TYR A 34 -6.37 -25.46 -21.39
C TYR A 34 -6.03 -24.58 -22.61
N PRO A 35 -4.95 -24.90 -23.34
CA PRO A 35 -4.51 -24.08 -24.47
C PRO A 35 -5.55 -23.97 -25.60
N GLU A 36 -6.45 -24.95 -25.72
CA GLU A 36 -7.48 -25.00 -26.79
C GLU A 36 -8.82 -24.33 -26.44
N SER A 37 -9.04 -23.87 -25.19
CA SER A 37 -10.28 -23.17 -24.82
C SER A 37 -10.31 -21.76 -25.42
N PHE A 38 -10.63 -21.67 -26.71
CA PHE A 38 -10.54 -20.47 -27.53
C PHE A 38 -11.54 -19.38 -27.13
N GLU A 39 -12.75 -19.77 -26.71
CA GLU A 39 -13.86 -18.88 -26.35
C GLU A 39 -13.56 -18.00 -25.13
N LEU A 40 -13.15 -18.63 -24.02
CA LEU A 40 -12.87 -17.93 -22.75
C LEU A 40 -11.62 -17.06 -22.87
N ARG A 41 -10.63 -17.52 -23.63
CA ARG A 41 -9.42 -16.75 -23.94
C ARG A 41 -9.75 -15.51 -24.78
N LYS A 42 -10.60 -15.63 -25.80
CA LYS A 42 -11.00 -14.52 -26.67
C LYS A 42 -11.78 -13.46 -25.89
N PHE A 43 -12.73 -13.89 -25.06
CA PHE A 43 -13.46 -13.00 -24.14
C PHE A 43 -12.53 -12.19 -23.22
N LEU A 44 -11.51 -12.84 -22.64
CA LEU A 44 -10.55 -12.16 -21.76
C LEU A 44 -9.64 -11.20 -22.53
N LEU A 45 -9.22 -11.56 -23.75
CA LEU A 45 -8.40 -10.69 -24.61
C LEU A 45 -9.17 -9.48 -25.14
N ASP A 46 -10.49 -9.59 -25.33
CA ASP A 46 -11.36 -8.47 -25.70
C ASP A 46 -11.52 -7.46 -24.55
N LEU A 47 -11.43 -7.92 -23.29
CA LEU A 47 -11.48 -7.07 -22.10
C LEU A 47 -10.15 -6.37 -21.80
N VAL A 48 -9.01 -7.04 -21.99
CA VAL A 48 -7.68 -6.49 -21.69
C VAL A 48 -6.70 -6.83 -22.81
N PRO A 49 -6.08 -5.82 -23.47
CA PRO A 49 -5.18 -6.09 -24.58
C PRO A 49 -4.00 -6.98 -24.20
N GLU A 50 -3.62 -7.90 -25.10
CA GLU A 50 -2.59 -8.92 -24.87
C GLU A 50 -1.23 -8.33 -24.45
N LYS A 51 -0.92 -7.09 -24.89
CA LYS A 51 0.29 -6.35 -24.49
C LYS A 51 0.40 -6.17 -22.97
N TYR A 52 -0.73 -5.93 -22.29
CA TYR A 52 -0.78 -5.75 -20.85
C TYR A 52 -0.84 -7.08 -20.09
N MET A 53 -1.30 -8.15 -20.75
CA MET A 53 -1.29 -9.50 -20.17
C MET A 53 0.09 -10.17 -20.27
N LYS A 54 0.82 -9.99 -21.38
CA LYS A 54 2.15 -10.59 -21.60
C LYS A 54 3.23 -9.94 -20.73
N GLY A 55 3.09 -8.67 -20.38
CA GLY A 55 4.06 -7.95 -19.55
C GLY A 55 4.04 -8.32 -18.06
N GLY A 56 3.13 -9.21 -17.63
CA GLY A 56 2.83 -9.46 -16.22
C GLY A 56 1.95 -8.35 -15.64
N ALA A 57 1.08 -8.68 -14.68
CA ALA A 57 0.22 -7.70 -14.00
C ALA A 57 0.98 -6.78 -13.04
N TRP A 58 2.09 -6.19 -13.48
CA TRP A 58 2.96 -5.31 -12.69
C TRP A 58 2.43 -3.87 -12.66
N TRP A 59 1.86 -3.40 -13.76
CA TRP A 59 1.36 -2.02 -13.84
C TRP A 59 0.22 -1.70 -12.84
N PRO A 60 -0.73 -2.60 -12.53
CA PRO A 60 -1.72 -2.35 -11.49
C PRO A 60 -1.06 -2.24 -10.12
N SER A 61 -0.03 -3.05 -9.83
CA SER A 61 0.73 -3.00 -8.57
C SER A 61 1.49 -1.69 -8.41
N VAL A 62 2.11 -1.21 -9.50
CA VAL A 62 2.79 0.10 -9.52
C VAL A 62 1.79 1.22 -9.29
N LEU A 63 0.67 1.22 -10.01
CA LEU A 63 -0.38 2.23 -9.85
C LEU A 63 -0.99 2.20 -8.44
N TYR A 64 -1.26 1.00 -7.93
CA TYR A 64 -1.71 0.77 -6.55
C TYR A 64 -0.74 1.41 -5.55
N THR A 65 0.56 1.15 -5.69
CA THR A 65 1.60 1.67 -4.80
C THR A 65 1.64 3.21 -4.84
N ILE A 66 1.60 3.79 -6.05
CA ILE A 66 1.63 5.24 -6.24
C ILE A 66 0.42 5.91 -5.58
N VAL A 67 -0.77 5.41 -5.88
CA VAL A 67 -2.03 5.92 -5.32
C VAL A 67 -2.04 5.77 -3.80
N SER A 68 -1.59 4.63 -3.28
CA SER A 68 -1.51 4.37 -1.84
C SER A 68 -0.64 5.41 -1.12
N PHE A 69 0.56 5.70 -1.63
CA PHE A 69 1.44 6.69 -1.02
C PHE A 69 0.82 8.09 -0.99
N TYR A 70 0.22 8.55 -2.11
CA TYR A 70 -0.47 9.85 -2.14
C TYR A 70 -1.66 9.89 -1.17
N LEU A 71 -2.41 8.79 -1.06
CA LEU A 71 -3.52 8.69 -0.13
C LEU A 71 -3.03 8.75 1.32
N TYR A 72 -1.92 8.08 1.66
CA TYR A 72 -1.35 8.17 3.00
C TYR A 72 -0.78 9.56 3.30
N PHE A 73 -0.11 10.21 2.35
CA PHE A 73 0.30 11.60 2.50
C PHE A 73 -0.89 12.50 2.82
N TYR A 74 -1.98 12.37 2.07
CA TYR A 74 -3.21 13.12 2.31
C TYR A 74 -3.85 12.79 3.66
N TYR A 75 -3.87 11.51 4.03
CA TYR A 75 -4.35 11.03 5.32
C TYR A 75 -3.58 11.66 6.48
N TYR A 76 -2.24 11.58 6.47
CA TYR A 76 -1.39 12.20 7.50
C TYR A 76 -1.47 13.72 7.49
N TYR A 77 -1.65 14.36 6.33
CA TYR A 77 -1.88 15.81 6.23
C TYR A 77 -3.15 16.26 6.96
N LYS A 78 -4.21 15.45 6.89
CA LYS A 78 -5.47 15.70 7.62
C LYS A 78 -5.36 15.35 9.11
N LEU A 79 -4.61 14.30 9.44
CA LEU A 79 -4.44 13.82 10.80
C LEU A 79 -3.54 14.75 11.63
N LEU A 80 -2.41 15.17 11.08
CA LEU A 80 -1.41 16.02 11.74
C LEU A 80 -1.75 17.50 11.57
N ARG A 81 -2.40 18.09 12.57
CA ARG A 81 -2.90 19.48 12.51
C ARG A 81 -1.85 20.56 12.73
N LYS A 82 -0.71 20.24 13.37
CA LYS A 82 0.36 21.23 13.66
C LYS A 82 0.97 21.74 12.34
N GLN A 83 1.13 23.06 12.21
CA GLN A 83 1.63 23.68 10.97
C GLN A 83 3.02 23.19 10.57
N ALA A 84 3.92 22.99 11.54
CA ALA A 84 5.26 22.43 11.28
C ALA A 84 5.21 21.06 10.60
N TYR A 85 4.28 20.19 11.01
CA TYR A 85 4.12 18.86 10.40
C TYR A 85 3.59 18.93 8.98
N ARG A 86 2.73 19.92 8.67
CA ARG A 86 2.22 20.12 7.31
C ARG A 86 3.32 20.52 6.33
N TRP A 87 4.25 21.36 6.76
CA TRP A 87 5.42 21.72 5.94
C TRP A 87 6.30 20.51 5.64
N ILE A 88 6.55 19.66 6.64
CA ILE A 88 7.30 18.41 6.46
C ILE A 88 6.58 17.49 5.46
N ILE A 89 5.26 17.31 5.61
CA ILE A 89 4.46 16.48 4.69
C ILE A 89 4.53 17.01 3.26
N GLN A 90 4.41 18.32 3.05
CA GLN A 90 4.54 18.93 1.72
C GLN A 90 5.93 18.71 1.12
N GLY A 91 6.98 18.84 1.92
CA GLY A 91 8.34 18.51 1.52
C GLY A 91 8.48 17.04 1.09
N LEU A 92 7.94 16.11 1.87
CA LEU A 92 7.96 14.68 1.53
C LEU A 92 7.15 14.37 0.26
N ILE A 93 5.99 15.01 0.06
CA ILE A 93 5.21 14.89 -1.19
C ILE A 93 6.05 15.36 -2.39
N PHE A 94 6.75 16.49 -2.26
CA PHE A 94 7.61 17.01 -3.32
C PHE A 94 8.76 16.05 -3.64
N ILE A 95 9.47 15.55 -2.62
CA ILE A 95 10.57 14.58 -2.78
C ILE A 95 10.06 13.29 -3.42
N TYR A 96 8.93 12.75 -2.94
CA TYR A 96 8.31 11.55 -3.49
C TYR A 96 7.88 11.74 -4.96
N THR A 97 7.27 12.88 -5.28
CA THR A 97 6.86 13.20 -6.65
C THR A 97 8.07 13.34 -7.58
N GLY A 98 9.15 13.96 -7.12
CA GLY A 98 10.41 14.02 -7.87
C GLY A 98 11.00 12.64 -8.14
N ALA A 99 11.03 11.76 -7.12
CA ALA A 99 11.49 10.39 -7.27
C ALA A 99 10.59 9.57 -8.21
N LEU A 100 9.28 9.81 -8.18
CA LEU A 100 8.32 9.19 -9.10
C LEU A 100 8.57 9.63 -10.54
N VAL A 101 8.69 10.93 -10.80
CA VAL A 101 8.99 11.48 -12.14
C VAL A 101 10.30 10.91 -12.69
N TYR A 102 11.34 10.85 -11.84
CA TYR A 102 12.61 10.22 -12.20
C TYR A 102 12.45 8.73 -12.56
N SER A 103 11.64 8.00 -11.81
CA SER A 103 11.37 6.58 -12.06
C SER A 103 10.55 6.37 -13.34
N LEU A 104 9.60 7.26 -13.63
CA LEU A 104 8.78 7.25 -14.85
C LEU A 104 9.59 7.58 -16.10
N TYR A 105 10.61 8.44 -16.00
CA TYR A 105 11.54 8.71 -17.10
C TYR A 105 12.29 7.44 -17.53
N ASN A 106 12.52 6.51 -16.59
CA ASN A 106 13.18 5.23 -16.83
C ASN A 106 12.15 4.07 -16.88
N ILE A 107 11.09 4.24 -17.69
CA ILE A 107 9.94 3.31 -17.70
C ILE A 107 10.32 1.85 -18.03
N GLU A 108 11.38 1.64 -18.81
CA GLU A 108 11.87 0.29 -19.12
C GLU A 108 12.37 -0.45 -17.87
N GLN A 109 13.03 0.28 -16.96
CA GLN A 109 13.38 -0.27 -15.64
C GLN A 109 12.12 -0.51 -14.82
N LEU A 110 11.14 0.41 -14.88
CA LEU A 110 9.85 0.29 -14.19
C LEU A 110 9.10 -0.99 -14.53
N MET A 111 9.17 -1.41 -15.80
CA MET A 111 8.45 -2.55 -16.37
C MET A 111 9.25 -3.85 -16.34
N SER A 112 10.50 -3.84 -15.86
CA SER A 112 11.34 -5.04 -15.85
C SER A 112 10.98 -5.99 -14.68
N PRO A 113 10.82 -7.31 -14.94
CA PRO A 113 10.56 -8.30 -13.89
C PRO A 113 11.73 -8.35 -12.90
N GLY A 114 11.46 -8.06 -11.63
CA GLY A 114 12.50 -8.03 -10.57
C GLY A 114 13.00 -6.63 -10.22
N ALA A 115 12.62 -5.58 -10.94
CA ALA A 115 12.91 -4.20 -10.54
C ALA A 115 11.90 -3.67 -9.50
N GLN A 116 11.42 -4.51 -8.57
CA GLN A 116 10.45 -4.11 -7.53
C GLN A 116 10.99 -3.07 -6.54
N LEU A 117 12.22 -2.59 -6.74
CA LEU A 117 12.95 -1.70 -5.84
C LEU A 117 13.32 -0.40 -6.57
N HIS A 118 12.28 0.33 -6.97
CA HIS A 118 12.43 1.64 -7.59
C HIS A 118 12.71 2.72 -6.56
N THR A 119 13.42 3.77 -6.98
CA THR A 119 13.73 4.93 -6.16
C THR A 119 12.49 5.53 -5.50
N TYR A 120 11.37 5.66 -6.22
CA TYR A 120 10.13 6.18 -5.65
C TYR A 120 9.58 5.32 -4.50
N MET A 121 9.77 4.00 -4.55
CA MET A 121 9.27 3.08 -3.55
C MET A 121 10.06 3.22 -2.25
N TYR A 122 11.40 3.27 -2.32
CA TYR A 122 12.23 3.56 -1.15
C TYR A 122 11.85 4.90 -0.51
N VAL A 123 11.76 5.95 -1.32
CA VAL A 123 11.38 7.29 -0.83
C VAL A 123 9.99 7.25 -0.19
N GLY A 124 9.02 6.56 -0.80
CA GLY A 124 7.68 6.39 -0.26
C GLY A 124 7.68 5.66 1.09
N VAL A 125 8.37 4.52 1.19
CA VAL A 125 8.50 3.72 2.42
C VAL A 125 9.12 4.54 3.55
N PHE A 126 10.25 5.20 3.30
CA PHE A 126 10.89 6.07 4.29
C PHE A 126 9.99 7.24 4.69
N SER A 127 9.28 7.85 3.73
CA SER A 127 8.32 8.91 4.03
C SER A 127 7.21 8.41 4.95
N MET A 128 6.67 7.21 4.70
CA MET A 128 5.61 6.65 5.54
C MET A 128 6.06 6.34 6.96
N LEU A 129 7.30 5.89 7.14
CA LEU A 129 7.87 5.75 8.48
C LEU A 129 8.01 7.10 9.19
N ILE A 130 8.57 8.12 8.53
CA ILE A 130 8.71 9.45 9.11
C ILE A 130 7.34 9.97 9.57
N LEU A 131 6.31 9.84 8.73
CA LEU A 131 4.95 10.27 9.07
C LEU A 131 4.34 9.46 10.21
N GLY A 132 4.56 8.15 10.24
CA GLY A 132 4.14 7.28 11.32
C GLY A 132 4.78 7.67 12.65
N PHE A 133 6.10 7.89 12.68
CA PHE A 133 6.80 8.37 13.87
C PHE A 133 6.33 9.75 14.32
N MET A 134 6.11 10.68 13.39
CA MET A 134 5.53 11.99 13.70
C MET A 134 4.15 11.87 14.34
N TYR A 135 3.31 10.95 13.85
CA TYR A 135 2.02 10.66 14.45
C TYR A 135 2.17 10.12 15.88
N PHE A 136 2.95 9.07 16.10
CA PHE A 136 3.15 8.52 17.44
C PHE A 136 3.75 9.55 18.41
N HIS A 137 4.73 10.34 17.96
CA HIS A 137 5.27 11.45 18.73
C HIS A 137 4.18 12.48 19.09
N SER A 138 3.28 12.82 18.16
CA SER A 138 2.19 13.75 18.43
C SER A 138 1.18 13.22 19.45
N VAL A 139 0.93 11.91 19.44
CA VAL A 139 0.04 11.23 20.39
C VAL A 139 0.67 11.18 21.78
N LEU A 140 1.98 10.88 21.86
CA LEU A 140 2.76 10.87 23.11
C LEU A 140 2.88 12.25 23.77
N GLN A 141 2.61 13.33 23.05
CA GLN A 141 2.54 14.69 23.61
C GLN A 141 1.11 15.12 24.00
N SER A 142 0.10 14.29 23.72
CA SER A 142 -1.29 14.65 23.97
C SER A 142 -1.72 14.29 25.40
N TYR A 143 -2.72 14.99 25.94
CA TYR A 143 -3.28 14.63 27.25
C TYR A 143 -4.02 13.28 27.26
N ASN A 144 -4.33 12.72 26.09
CA ASN A 144 -5.13 11.50 25.92
C ASN A 144 -4.31 10.22 25.69
N ILE A 145 -3.04 10.21 26.12
CA ILE A 145 -2.11 9.06 25.98
C ILE A 145 -2.69 7.74 26.52
N ILE A 146 -3.62 7.77 27.47
CA ILE A 146 -4.16 6.55 28.07
C ILE A 146 -5.18 5.85 27.14
N TYR A 147 -5.86 6.58 26.25
CA TYR A 147 -6.99 6.06 25.47
C TYR A 147 -6.78 6.06 23.95
N PHE A 148 -5.61 6.48 23.47
CA PHE A 148 -5.31 6.56 22.04
C PHE A 148 -5.49 5.24 21.27
N TYR A 149 -5.28 4.09 21.92
CA TYR A 149 -5.49 2.77 21.30
C TYR A 149 -6.95 2.50 20.91
N ARG A 150 -7.90 3.30 21.40
CA ARG A 150 -9.32 3.20 21.03
C ARG A 150 -9.65 4.00 19.78
N GLU A 151 -8.75 4.87 19.33
CA GLU A 151 -9.00 5.72 18.17
C GLU A 151 -8.64 5.00 16.87
N LEU A 152 -9.50 5.15 15.85
CA LEU A 152 -9.24 4.63 14.50
C LEU A 152 -7.86 5.02 13.95
N PRO A 153 -7.39 6.28 14.09
CA PRO A 153 -6.09 6.67 13.55
C PRO A 153 -4.91 5.90 14.10
N PHE A 154 -4.98 5.45 15.36
CA PHE A 154 -3.92 4.66 15.97
C PHE A 154 -3.73 3.34 15.22
N TRP A 155 -4.81 2.59 15.03
CA TRP A 155 -4.76 1.30 14.34
C TRP A 155 -4.36 1.43 12.87
N LEU A 156 -4.83 2.47 12.18
CA LEU A 156 -4.43 2.74 10.81
C LEU A 156 -2.93 3.04 10.72
N SER A 157 -2.42 3.94 11.56
CA SER A 157 -1.00 4.30 11.58
C SER A 157 -0.11 3.15 12.04
N PHE A 158 -0.54 2.36 13.02
CA PHE A 158 0.17 1.16 13.47
C PHE A 158 0.31 0.14 12.34
N GLY A 159 -0.79 -0.18 11.64
CA GLY A 159 -0.76 -1.09 10.50
C GLY A 159 0.21 -0.60 9.43
N ILE A 160 0.10 0.67 9.01
CA ILE A 160 0.97 1.30 8.00
C ILE A 160 2.45 1.21 8.41
N VAL A 161 2.77 1.62 9.65
CA VAL A 161 4.16 1.61 10.13
C VAL A 161 4.70 0.19 10.21
N PHE A 162 3.92 -0.75 10.75
CA PHE A 162 4.33 -2.15 10.86
C PHE A 162 4.64 -2.74 9.48
N TYR A 163 3.73 -2.56 8.52
CA TYR A 163 3.89 -3.04 7.16
C TYR A 163 5.15 -2.49 6.49
N TYR A 164 5.41 -1.18 6.62
CA TYR A 164 6.59 -0.59 6.01
C TYR A 164 7.88 -0.91 6.76
N LEU A 165 7.82 -1.10 8.08
CA LEU A 165 8.98 -1.49 8.89
C LEU A 165 9.42 -2.93 8.56
N THR A 166 8.50 -3.86 8.33
CA THR A 166 8.83 -5.23 7.93
C THR A 166 9.36 -5.32 6.51
N LEU A 167 8.92 -4.45 5.61
CA LEU A 167 9.38 -4.42 4.22
C LEU A 167 10.78 -3.85 4.03
N ILE A 168 11.22 -2.91 4.87
CA ILE A 168 12.54 -2.26 4.71
C ILE A 168 13.71 -3.26 4.72
N PRO A 169 13.84 -4.16 5.71
CA PRO A 169 14.93 -5.12 5.72
C PRO A 169 14.96 -5.98 4.47
N ILE A 170 13.78 -6.36 3.97
CA ILE A 170 13.65 -7.14 2.75
C ILE A 170 14.18 -6.33 1.56
N PHE A 171 13.73 -5.09 1.42
CA PHE A 171 14.11 -4.24 0.30
C PHE A 171 15.60 -3.92 0.27
N ILE A 172 16.19 -3.58 1.42
CA ILE A 172 17.60 -3.23 1.53
C ILE A 172 18.50 -4.47 1.42
N PHE A 173 18.09 -5.58 2.05
CA PHE A 173 18.96 -6.73 2.25
C PHE A 173 18.61 -7.97 1.43
N HIS A 174 17.66 -7.93 0.47
CA HIS A 174 17.26 -9.14 -0.26
C HIS A 174 18.44 -9.85 -0.94
N LYS A 175 19.41 -9.10 -1.49
CA LYS A 175 20.60 -9.67 -2.13
C LYS A 175 21.56 -10.29 -1.12
N GLN A 176 21.74 -9.64 0.03
CA GLN A 176 22.67 -10.07 1.07
C GLN A 176 22.14 -11.26 1.88
N LEU A 177 20.83 -11.30 2.12
CA LEU A 177 20.20 -12.33 2.95
C LEU A 177 19.89 -13.61 2.19
N GLY A 178 20.08 -13.63 0.87
CA GLY A 178 19.78 -14.81 0.04
C GLY A 178 18.34 -15.30 0.22
N ILE A 179 17.41 -14.37 0.49
CA ILE A 179 16.02 -14.70 0.82
C ILE A 179 15.42 -15.39 -0.39
N ASP A 180 14.97 -16.63 -0.19
CA ASP A 180 14.27 -17.37 -1.22
C ASP A 180 12.86 -16.79 -1.44
N ALA A 181 12.27 -17.07 -2.59
CA ALA A 181 10.96 -16.52 -2.95
C ALA A 181 9.87 -16.89 -1.92
N LEU A 182 9.98 -18.06 -1.29
CA LEU A 182 9.02 -18.52 -0.28
C LEU A 182 9.11 -17.69 1.01
N THR A 183 10.32 -17.44 1.53
CA THR A 183 10.49 -16.61 2.72
C THR A 183 10.05 -15.18 2.47
N PHE A 184 10.41 -14.61 1.31
CA PHE A 184 9.96 -13.28 0.89
C PHE A 184 8.43 -13.19 0.91
N THR A 185 7.77 -14.16 0.27
CA THR A 185 6.30 -14.21 0.18
C THR A 185 5.68 -14.38 1.56
N SER A 186 6.27 -15.20 2.43
CA SER A 186 5.76 -15.45 3.79
C SER A 186 5.80 -14.18 4.65
N ILE A 187 6.90 -13.43 4.61
CA ILE A 187 7.02 -12.16 5.35
C ILE A 187 6.04 -11.12 4.80
N LEU A 188 5.90 -11.04 3.46
CA LEU A 188 4.94 -10.14 2.83
C LEU A 188 3.50 -10.47 3.25
N VAL A 189 3.10 -11.74 3.20
CA VAL A 189 1.76 -12.21 3.62
C VAL A 189 1.53 -11.89 5.10
N PHE A 190 2.49 -12.21 5.97
CA PHE A 190 2.39 -11.88 7.39
C PHE A 190 2.20 -10.37 7.62
N SER A 191 2.97 -9.54 6.91
CA SER A 191 2.87 -8.08 6.99
C SER A 191 1.49 -7.58 6.53
N CYS A 192 0.96 -8.14 5.45
CA CYS A 192 -0.40 -7.85 4.97
C CYS A 192 -1.46 -8.26 6.00
N VAL A 193 -1.34 -9.44 6.61
CA VAL A 193 -2.28 -9.90 7.64
C VAL A 193 -2.33 -8.93 8.82
N VAL A 194 -1.16 -8.50 9.34
CA VAL A 194 -1.11 -7.54 10.46
C VAL A 194 -1.68 -6.18 10.03
N TYR A 195 -1.35 -5.73 8.83
CA TYR A 195 -1.84 -4.47 8.26
C TYR A 195 -3.37 -4.44 8.17
N TYR A 196 -3.98 -5.45 7.52
CA TYR A 196 -5.43 -5.52 7.36
C TYR A 196 -6.16 -5.81 8.68
N SER A 197 -5.60 -6.65 9.54
CA SER A 197 -6.17 -6.91 10.87
C SER A 197 -6.23 -5.64 11.70
N SER A 198 -5.19 -4.80 11.63
CA SER A 198 -5.18 -3.49 12.31
C SER A 198 -6.33 -2.62 11.80
N PHE A 199 -6.60 -2.60 10.50
CA PHE A 199 -7.70 -1.81 9.95
C PHE A 199 -9.06 -2.31 10.42
N ILE A 200 -9.28 -3.62 10.39
CA ILE A 200 -10.52 -4.24 10.87
C ILE A 200 -10.76 -3.88 12.34
N ILE A 201 -9.72 -3.96 13.18
CA ILE A 201 -9.82 -3.58 14.60
C ILE A 201 -10.16 -2.09 14.73
N GLY A 202 -9.45 -1.22 14.01
CA GLY A 202 -9.70 0.23 14.03
C GLY A 202 -11.13 0.60 13.65
N PHE A 203 -11.67 0.01 12.59
CA PHE A 203 -13.07 0.23 12.19
C PHE A 203 -14.08 -0.37 13.17
N SER A 204 -13.76 -1.51 13.79
CA SER A 204 -14.61 -2.14 14.80
C SER A 204 -14.72 -1.28 16.07
N MET A 205 -13.63 -0.63 16.47
CA MET A 205 -13.62 0.29 17.62
C MET A 205 -14.45 1.55 17.36
N LEU A 206 -14.45 2.07 16.12
CA LEU A 206 -15.28 3.22 15.73
C LEU A 206 -16.78 2.94 15.95
N LYS A 207 -17.25 1.74 15.59
CA LYS A 207 -18.65 1.32 15.76
C LYS A 207 -19.07 1.25 17.23
N LYS A 208 -18.17 0.79 18.11
CA LYS A 208 -18.47 0.65 19.55
C LYS A 208 -18.55 2.01 20.26
N GLY A 209 -17.79 2.99 19.78
CA GLY A 209 -17.83 4.36 20.29
C GLY A 209 -19.15 5.09 20.00
N SER A 210 -19.78 4.86 18.84
CA SER A 210 -21.04 5.54 18.50
C SER A 210 -22.27 4.96 19.22
N ILE A 211 -22.22 3.70 19.64
CA ILE A 211 -23.33 3.02 20.34
C ILE A 211 -23.38 3.42 21.82
N ASN A 212 -22.25 3.82 22.41
CA ASN A 212 -22.18 4.24 23.82
C ASN A 212 -22.35 5.76 24.02
N SER A 213 -22.65 6.50 22.94
CA SER A 213 -22.87 7.95 22.96
C SER A 213 -24.33 8.35 22.69
N GLU A 214 -25.24 7.37 22.70
CA GLU A 214 -26.70 7.53 22.73
C GLU A 214 -27.23 7.06 24.08
#